data_AF-A0A1K0I8Z6-F1
#
_entry.id   AF-A0A1K0I8Z6-F1
#
_cell.length_a   1.000
_cell.length_b   1.000
_cell.length_c   1.000
_cell.angle_alpha   90.00
_cell.angle_beta   90.00
_cell.angle_gamma   90.00
#
_symmetry.space_group_name_H-M   'P 1'
#
loop_
_entity.id
_entity.type
_entity.pdbx_description
1 polymer ?
#
loop_
_entity_poly.entity_id
_entity_poly.type
_entity_poly.pdbx_seq_one_letter_code
_entity_poly.pdbx_strand_id
1 'polypeptide(L)'
;MVTLGSPHHGSALARFGGGPNARQMRCGSPWLRALAAAESPRRRARMISIFSWHDSIAGPPCTGWLDGAGHIPLAGIGHVTLLRHPAAVRAVLDALAELSARGH
;
A
#
# COMPACT_ATOMS: atom_id res chain seq x y z
N MET A 1 -11.12 -0.31 3.58
CA MET A 1 -10.09 0.67 3.20
C MET A 1 -9.40 0.18 1.95
N VAL A 2 -9.20 1.03 0.95
CA VAL A 2 -8.37 0.72 -0.23
C VAL A 2 -7.12 1.57 -0.16
N THR A 3 -5.95 0.98 -0.38
CA THR A 3 -4.67 1.68 -0.46
C THR A 3 -4.07 1.48 -1.84
N LEU A 4 -3.40 2.51 -2.36
CA LEU A 4 -2.81 2.53 -3.70
C LEU A 4 -1.36 2.97 -3.61
N GLY A 5 -0.43 2.12 -4.02
CA GLY A 5 1.02 2.40 -3.97
C GLY A 5 1.54 2.70 -2.57
N SER A 6 0.88 2.17 -1.54
CA SER A 6 1.24 2.45 -0.14
C SER A 6 2.37 1.54 0.34
N PRO A 7 3.49 2.10 0.83
CA PRO A 7 4.62 1.32 1.33
C PRO A 7 4.35 0.86 2.77
N HIS A 8 3.49 -0.15 2.95
CA HIS A 8 3.08 -0.66 4.27
C HIS A 8 4.26 -1.11 5.15
N HIS A 9 5.34 -1.58 4.51
CA HIS A 9 6.59 -1.96 5.17
C HIS A 9 7.72 -0.92 5.00
N GLY A 10 7.36 0.28 4.58
CA GLY A 10 8.29 1.38 4.32
C GLY A 10 8.85 1.39 2.90
N SER A 11 9.67 2.40 2.61
CA SER A 11 10.32 2.60 1.32
C SER A 11 11.83 2.69 1.51
N ALA A 12 12.57 2.00 0.64
CA ALA A 12 14.02 2.10 0.58
C ALA A 12 14.50 3.54 0.34
N LEU A 13 13.76 4.34 -0.44
CA LEU A 13 14.09 5.74 -0.73
C LEU A 13 13.92 6.66 0.49
N ALA A 14 13.11 6.27 1.47
CA ALA A 14 12.89 7.06 2.67
C ALA A 14 14.16 7.24 3.53
N ARG A 15 15.23 6.46 3.27
CA ARG A 15 16.56 6.68 3.87
C ARG A 15 17.18 8.02 3.46
N PHE A 16 16.87 8.51 2.26
CA PHE A 16 17.43 9.75 1.70
C PHE A 16 16.61 11.00 2.07
N GLY A 17 15.39 10.82 2.57
CA GLY A 17 14.56 11.94 3.04
C GLY A 17 14.93 12.36 4.47
N GLY A 18 15.02 13.68 4.69
CA GLY A 18 15.33 14.26 6.00
C GLY A 18 14.10 14.53 6.89
N GLY A 19 12.90 14.60 6.31
CA GLY A 19 11.67 15.00 7.02
C GLY A 19 11.09 13.94 7.96
N PRO A 20 10.18 14.31 8.89
CA PRO A 20 9.51 13.38 9.80
C PRO A 20 8.84 12.20 9.09
N ASN A 21 8.12 12.46 8.00
CA ASN A 21 7.42 11.43 7.24
C ASN A 21 8.41 10.44 6.61
N ALA A 22 9.54 10.94 6.09
CA ALA A 22 10.58 10.07 5.56
C ALA A 22 11.16 9.17 6.66
N ARG A 23 11.39 9.70 7.87
CA ARG A 23 11.85 8.88 9.01
C ARG A 23 10.84 7.80 9.39
N GLN A 24 9.55 8.11 9.38
CA GLN A 24 8.48 7.15 9.63
C GLN A 24 8.38 6.08 8.54
N MET A 25 8.55 6.45 7.27
CA MET A 25 8.49 5.53 6.14
C MET A 25 9.77 4.70 5.91
N ARG A 26 10.82 4.85 6.73
CA ARG A 26 11.99 3.96 6.63
C ARG A 26 11.61 2.52 6.97
N CYS A 27 12.07 1.57 6.18
CA CYS A 27 11.85 0.15 6.45
C CYS A 27 12.27 -0.21 7.88
N GLY A 28 11.38 -0.87 8.62
CA GLY A 28 11.61 -1.22 10.02
C GLY A 28 11.71 -0.01 10.96
N SER A 29 11.12 1.14 10.63
CA SER A 29 11.05 2.25 11.58
C SER A 29 10.23 1.86 12.83
N PRO A 30 10.51 2.44 14.01
CA PRO A 30 9.68 2.24 15.20
C PRO A 30 8.21 2.60 14.97
N TRP A 31 7.96 3.61 14.13
CA TRP A 31 6.61 4.05 13.81
C TRP A 31 5.86 3.00 12.99
N LEU A 32 6.46 2.41 11.95
CA LEU A 32 5.82 1.34 11.17
C LEU A 32 5.59 0.08 12.00
N ARG A 33 6.51 -0.26 12.91
CA ARG A 33 6.29 -1.38 13.85
C ARG A 33 5.10 -1.11 14.77
N ALA A 34 5.00 0.09 15.32
CA ALA A 34 3.88 0.48 16.16
C ALA A 34 2.55 0.48 15.37
N LEU A 35 2.56 0.98 14.14
CA LEU A 35 1.40 0.94 13.24
C LEU A 35 0.96 -0.51 12.99
N ALA A 36 1.90 -1.39 12.62
CA ALA A 36 1.62 -2.79 12.37
C ALA A 36 1.08 -3.53 13.62
N ALA A 37 1.55 -3.17 14.82
CA ALA A 37 1.05 -3.73 16.07
C ALA A 37 -0.37 -3.22 16.42
N ALA A 38 -0.70 -2.00 16.04
CA ALA A 38 -2.02 -1.41 16.29
C ALA A 38 -3.12 -1.94 15.34
N GLU A 39 -2.74 -2.54 14.21
CA GLU A 39 -3.64 -3.14 13.23
C GLU A 39 -4.05 -4.56 13.61
N SER A 40 -5.30 -4.73 14.05
CA SER A 40 -5.84 -6.06 14.33
C SER A 40 -6.07 -6.88 13.04
N PRO A 41 -6.06 -8.22 13.10
CA PRO A 41 -6.40 -9.07 11.96
C PRO A 41 -7.75 -8.73 11.34
N ARG A 42 -8.76 -8.43 12.17
CA ARG A 42 -10.09 -7.98 11.73
C ARG A 42 -10.04 -6.69 10.93
N ARG A 43 -9.13 -5.76 11.29
CA ARG A 43 -8.94 -4.52 10.54
C ARG A 43 -8.27 -4.81 9.20
N ARG A 44 -7.20 -5.62 9.17
CA ARG A 44 -6.50 -5.98 7.93
C ARG A 44 -7.38 -6.72 6.93
N ALA A 45 -8.25 -7.62 7.40
CA ALA A 45 -9.22 -8.33 6.55
C ALA A 45 -10.22 -7.41 5.83
N ARG A 46 -10.33 -6.13 6.24
CA ARG A 46 -11.16 -5.09 5.60
C ARG A 46 -10.33 -4.09 4.78
N MET A 47 -9.07 -4.43 4.51
CA MET A 47 -8.18 -3.65 3.66
C MET A 47 -7.95 -4.36 2.33
N ILE A 48 -7.79 -3.57 1.27
CA ILE A 48 -7.29 -4.02 -0.01
C ILE A 48 -6.08 -3.14 -0.37
N SER A 49 -4.96 -3.78 -0.68
CA SER A 49 -3.72 -3.11 -1.11
C SER A 49 -3.52 -3.30 -2.60
N ILE A 50 -3.52 -2.19 -3.33
CA ILE A 50 -3.25 -2.13 -4.76
C ILE A 50 -1.84 -1.58 -4.93
N PHE A 51 -0.96 -2.33 -5.59
CA PHE A 51 0.42 -1.93 -5.80
C PHE A 51 0.92 -2.37 -7.17
N SER A 52 2.06 -1.84 -7.61
CA SER A 52 2.70 -2.26 -8.86
C SER A 52 4.07 -2.86 -8.58
N TRP A 53 4.40 -3.97 -9.25
CA TRP A 53 5.74 -4.55 -9.23
C TRP A 53 6.82 -3.58 -9.75
N HIS A 54 6.42 -2.58 -10.52
CA HIS A 54 7.30 -1.58 -11.14
C HIS A 54 7.20 -0.21 -10.44
N ASP A 55 6.64 -0.18 -9.24
CA ASP A 55 6.68 1.00 -8.39
C ASP A 55 8.11 1.26 -7.91
N SER A 56 8.75 2.29 -8.47
CA SER A 56 10.12 2.66 -8.13
C SER A 56 10.23 3.52 -6.85
N ILE A 57 9.11 3.91 -6.24
CA ILE A 57 9.08 4.81 -5.06
C ILE A 57 8.70 4.04 -3.80
N ALA A 58 7.58 3.33 -3.83
CA ALA A 58 7.10 2.47 -2.75
C ALA A 58 7.74 1.08 -2.87
N GLY A 59 9.07 1.03 -2.78
CA GLY A 59 9.87 -0.16 -3.08
C GLY A 59 10.81 -0.59 -1.94
N PRO A 60 11.27 -1.85 -1.92
CA PRO A 60 11.07 -2.89 -2.96
C PRO A 60 9.62 -3.38 -3.08
N PRO A 61 9.20 -4.01 -4.19
CA PRO A 61 7.78 -4.24 -4.51
C PRO A 61 6.95 -4.99 -3.45
N CYS A 62 7.61 -5.79 -2.61
CA CYS A 62 6.97 -6.49 -1.50
C CYS A 62 6.45 -5.55 -0.40
N THR A 63 6.83 -4.27 -0.38
CA THR A 63 6.38 -3.32 0.63
C THR A 63 4.91 -2.94 0.47
N GLY A 64 4.33 -3.13 -0.73
CA GLY A 64 2.90 -3.01 -0.99
C GLY A 64 2.08 -4.21 -0.52
N TRP A 65 2.71 -5.35 -0.24
CA TRP A 65 2.05 -6.50 0.36
C TRP A 65 1.77 -6.23 1.85
N LEU A 66 0.58 -6.58 2.33
CA LEU A 66 0.17 -6.43 3.72
C LEU A 66 -0.57 -7.68 4.19
N ASP A 67 0.04 -8.46 5.08
CA ASP A 67 -0.52 -9.76 5.48
C ASP A 67 -1.90 -9.65 6.12
N GLY A 68 -2.83 -10.51 5.69
CA GLY A 68 -4.22 -10.49 6.13
C GLY A 68 -5.10 -9.44 5.44
N ALA A 69 -4.55 -8.63 4.53
CA ALA A 69 -5.34 -7.82 3.60
C ALA A 69 -5.55 -8.54 2.26
N GLY A 70 -6.50 -8.05 1.45
CA GLY A 70 -6.58 -8.42 0.03
C GLY A 70 -5.49 -7.70 -0.78
N HIS A 71 -5.01 -8.32 -1.85
CA HIS A 71 -3.94 -7.76 -2.69
C HIS A 71 -4.34 -7.75 -4.16
N ILE A 72 -4.09 -6.63 -4.83
CA ILE A 72 -4.24 -6.50 -6.29
C ILE A 72 -2.88 -6.05 -6.84
N PRO A 73 -2.02 -7.00 -7.28
CA PRO A 73 -0.75 -6.65 -7.90
C PRO A 73 -0.96 -6.22 -9.36
N LEU A 74 -0.33 -5.11 -9.74
CA LEU A 74 -0.25 -4.61 -11.10
C LEU A 74 1.20 -4.71 -11.61
N ALA A 75 1.39 -4.62 -12.93
CA ALA A 75 2.70 -4.65 -13.57
C ALA A 75 2.83 -3.55 -14.62
N GLY A 76 4.06 -3.11 -14.91
CA GLY A 76 4.34 -2.11 -15.95
C GLY A 76 3.93 -0.67 -15.61
N ILE A 77 3.45 -0.39 -14.41
CA ILE A 77 2.95 0.94 -14.01
C ILE A 77 3.90 1.54 -12.95
N GLY A 78 4.45 2.72 -13.21
CA GLY A 78 5.25 3.46 -12.22
C GLY A 78 4.39 4.13 -11.15
N HIS A 79 5.01 4.53 -10.03
CA HIS A 79 4.32 5.05 -8.84
C HIS A 79 3.30 6.15 -9.13
N VAL A 80 3.74 7.27 -9.72
CA VAL A 80 2.86 8.42 -9.99
C VAL A 80 1.80 8.06 -11.04
N THR A 81 2.13 7.15 -11.96
CA THR A 81 1.20 6.70 -13.00
C THR A 81 0.05 5.87 -12.41
N LEU A 82 0.22 5.20 -11.25
CA LEU A 82 -0.88 4.49 -10.57
C LEU A 82 -2.10 5.37 -10.34
N LEU A 83 -1.91 6.67 -10.10
CA LEU A 83 -3.01 7.61 -9.81
C LEU A 83 -3.97 7.83 -11.00
N ARG A 84 -3.53 7.54 -12.22
CA ARG A 84 -4.30 7.84 -13.45
C ARG A 84 -4.31 6.71 -14.48
N HIS A 85 -3.52 5.67 -14.29
CA HIS A 85 -3.49 4.55 -15.23
C HIS A 85 -4.86 3.87 -15.29
N PRO A 86 -5.45 3.64 -16.47
CA PRO A 86 -6.80 3.07 -16.56
C PRO A 86 -6.97 1.76 -15.78
N ALA A 87 -5.98 0.86 -15.85
CA ALA A 87 -6.01 -0.40 -15.10
C ALA A 87 -5.96 -0.19 -13.57
N ALA A 88 -5.21 0.80 -13.09
CA ALA A 88 -5.12 1.10 -11.66
C ALA A 88 -6.40 1.76 -11.14
N VAL A 89 -6.97 2.70 -11.92
CA VAL A 89 -8.26 3.32 -11.62
C VAL A 89 -9.36 2.27 -11.57
N ARG A 90 -9.39 1.34 -12.55
CA ARG A 90 -10.36 0.24 -12.56
C ARG A 90 -10.22 -0.64 -11.32
N ALA A 91 -8.99 -1.06 -10.99
CA ALA A 91 -8.72 -1.86 -9.79
C ALA A 91 -9.20 -1.17 -8.50
N VAL A 92 -9.02 0.15 -8.38
CA VAL A 92 -9.52 0.93 -7.24
C VAL A 92 -11.05 0.89 -7.18
N LEU A 93 -11.73 1.14 -8.30
CA LEU A 93 -13.20 1.14 -8.36
C LEU A 93 -13.78 -0.24 -8.01
N ASP A 94 -13.20 -1.30 -8.56
CA ASP A 94 -13.63 -2.67 -8.30
C ASP A 94 -13.41 -3.04 -6.81
N ALA A 95 -12.26 -2.69 -6.24
CA ALA A 95 -11.97 -2.89 -4.82
C ALA A 95 -12.93 -2.11 -3.90
N LEU A 96 -13.33 -0.89 -4.27
CA LEU A 96 -14.30 -0.11 -3.52
C LEU A 96 -15.70 -0.75 -3.58
N ALA A 97 -16.12 -1.22 -4.76
CA ALA A 97 -17.40 -1.90 -4.94
C ALA A 97 -17.47 -3.19 -4.10
N GLU A 98 -16.40 -3.99 -4.14
CA GLU A 98 -16.27 -5.21 -3.33
C GLU A 98 -16.38 -4.93 -1.83
N LEU A 99 -15.66 -3.92 -1.32
CA LEU A 99 -15.72 -3.57 0.09
C LEU A 99 -17.09 -3.02 0.50
N SER A 100 -17.76 -2.28 -0.38
CA SER A 100 -19.14 -1.83 -0.13
C SER A 100 -20.09 -3.00 0.01
N ALA A 101 -19.99 -4.00 -0.88
CA ALA A 101 -20.83 -5.18 -0.85
C ALA A 101 -20.66 -6.03 0.43
N ARG A 102 -19.43 -6.11 0.98
CA ARG A 102 -19.15 -6.80 2.25
C ARG A 102 -19.68 -6.09 3.50
N GLY A 103 -20.07 -4.82 3.37
CA GLY A 103 -20.57 -3.99 4.47
C GLY A 103 -22.09 -4.09 4.68
N HIS A 104 -22.81 -4.70 3.74
CA HIS A 104 -24.21 -5.11 3.84
C HIS A 104 -24.30 -6.53 4.38
#